data_AF-A0A397D5D2-F1
#
_entry.id   AF-A0A397D5D2-F1
#
_cell.length_a   1.000
_cell.length_b   1.000
_cell.length_c   1.000
_cell.angle_alpha   90.00
_cell.angle_beta   90.00
_cell.angle_gamma   90.00
#
_symmetry.space_group_name_H-M   'P 1'
#
loop_
_entity.id
_entity.type
_entity.pdbx_description
1 polymer ?
#
loop_
_entity_poly.entity_id
_entity_poly.type
_entity_poly.pdbx_seq_one_letter_code
_entity_poly.pdbx_strand_id
1 'polypeptide(L)'
;MTVGRTPFDGKTTDALYKKVLGGAFDIPSTVSPELRDLMGAILVVDANDRMRVEHIRHHTWLGMENQHVLSYEISSSLFVANAALHSEILAEMDGYGLNRMQLHDDLASKTYNAATTWYRLLHLRHLKSTKAALLKQSNDFLEMAENFKLKAEIELLQSKLGQLEGLTLN
;
A
#
# COMPACT_ATOMS: atom_id res chain seq x y z
N MET A 1 -2.45 10.77 -9.53
CA MET A 1 -2.81 11.68 -10.65
C MET A 1 -2.11 11.15 -11.90
N THR A 2 -2.82 10.93 -13.00
CA THR A 2 -2.30 10.15 -14.16
C THR A 2 -2.08 10.98 -15.42
N VAL A 3 -2.87 12.04 -15.65
CA VAL A 3 -2.82 12.84 -16.90
C VAL A 3 -2.46 14.32 -16.65
N GLY A 4 -2.45 14.78 -15.40
CA GLY A 4 -2.04 16.15 -15.05
C GLY A 4 -2.98 17.27 -15.53
N ARG A 5 -4.16 16.92 -16.04
CA ARG A 5 -5.21 17.85 -16.48
C ARG A 5 -6.59 17.39 -15.99
N THR A 6 -7.55 18.29 -15.94
CA THR A 6 -8.94 17.95 -15.58
C THR A 6 -9.65 17.24 -16.74
N PRO A 7 -10.55 16.29 -16.46
CA PRO A 7 -11.33 15.60 -17.50
C PRO A 7 -12.33 16.54 -18.20
N PHE A 8 -12.84 17.54 -17.47
CA PHE A 8 -13.71 18.58 -18.00
C PHE A 8 -13.01 19.93 -17.85
N ASP A 9 -12.95 20.68 -18.95
CA ASP A 9 -12.40 22.04 -18.99
C ASP A 9 -13.14 22.88 -20.05
N GLY A 10 -13.29 24.18 -19.79
CA GLY A 10 -14.06 25.10 -20.63
C GLY A 10 -13.59 26.54 -20.47
N LYS A 11 -13.62 27.29 -21.58
CA LYS A 11 -13.27 28.73 -21.60
C LYS A 11 -14.21 29.59 -20.75
N THR A 12 -15.42 29.11 -20.52
CA THR A 12 -16.47 29.74 -19.69
C THR A 12 -17.15 28.68 -18.84
N THR A 13 -17.77 29.09 -17.74
CA THR A 13 -18.49 28.18 -16.84
C THR A 13 -19.63 27.43 -17.54
N ASP A 14 -20.34 28.08 -18.47
CA ASP A 14 -21.39 27.45 -19.28
C ASP A 14 -20.82 26.33 -20.17
N ALA A 15 -19.68 26.56 -20.82
CA ALA A 15 -19.01 25.54 -21.63
C ALA A 15 -18.52 24.35 -20.80
N LEU A 16 -18.06 24.61 -19.57
CA LEU A 16 -17.68 23.56 -18.61
C LEU A 16 -18.91 22.71 -18.23
N TYR A 17 -20.01 23.35 -17.82
CA TYR A 17 -21.23 22.64 -17.42
C TYR A 17 -21.79 21.79 -18.55
N LYS A 18 -21.79 22.29 -19.79
CA LYS A 18 -22.20 21.50 -20.96
C LYS A 18 -21.39 20.22 -21.14
N LYS A 19 -20.07 20.27 -20.91
CA LYS A 19 -19.22 19.07 -20.98
C LYS A 19 -19.46 18.10 -19.83
N VAL A 20 -19.66 18.62 -18.62
CA VAL A 20 -19.96 17.80 -17.43
C VAL A 20 -21.30 17.09 -17.61
N LEU A 21 -22.36 17.82 -17.99
CA LEU A 21 -23.70 17.27 -18.22
C LEU A 21 -23.75 16.32 -19.42
N GLY A 22 -22.92 16.56 -20.43
CA GLY A 22 -22.78 15.68 -21.59
C GLY A 22 -21.87 14.47 -21.35
N GLY A 23 -21.17 14.39 -20.21
CA GLY A 23 -20.19 13.33 -19.94
C GLY A 23 -19.06 13.28 -20.96
N ALA A 24 -18.75 14.41 -21.62
CA ALA A 24 -17.77 14.47 -22.70
C ALA A 24 -16.37 14.79 -22.14
N PHE A 25 -15.49 13.79 -22.10
CA PHE A 25 -14.11 13.93 -21.67
C PHE A 25 -13.16 13.10 -22.55
N ASP A 26 -11.94 13.62 -22.75
CA ASP A 26 -10.93 12.97 -23.60
C ASP A 26 -9.89 12.23 -22.76
N ILE A 27 -9.78 10.93 -23.00
CA ILE A 27 -8.78 10.07 -22.39
C ILE A 27 -7.62 9.86 -23.38
N PRO A 28 -6.38 10.28 -23.06
CA PRO A 28 -5.24 10.07 -23.94
C PRO A 28 -4.93 8.59 -24.17
N SER A 29 -4.32 8.27 -25.31
CA SER A 29 -3.84 6.92 -25.63
C SER A 29 -2.69 6.44 -24.74
N THR A 30 -2.02 7.35 -24.04
CA THR A 30 -0.95 7.03 -23.06
C THR A 30 -1.47 6.35 -21.79
N VAL A 31 -2.78 6.41 -21.56
CA VAL A 31 -3.43 5.80 -20.40
C VAL A 31 -3.71 4.33 -20.68
N SER A 32 -3.45 3.46 -19.70
CA SER A 32 -3.69 2.02 -19.83
C SER A 32 -5.16 1.71 -20.12
N PRO A 33 -5.47 0.64 -20.87
CA PRO A 33 -6.84 0.26 -21.20
C PRO A 33 -7.72 0.08 -19.95
N GLU A 34 -7.18 -0.46 -18.88
CA GLU A 34 -7.89 -0.72 -17.62
C GLU A 34 -8.25 0.58 -16.89
N LEU A 35 -7.37 1.59 -16.93
CA LEU A 35 -7.72 2.90 -16.36
C LEU A 35 -8.77 3.60 -17.19
N ARG A 36 -8.71 3.44 -18.52
CA ARG A 36 -9.70 4.01 -19.43
C ARG A 36 -11.09 3.45 -19.12
N ASP A 37 -11.18 2.15 -18.92
CA ASP A 37 -12.41 1.45 -18.53
C ASP A 37 -12.94 1.97 -17.19
N LEU A 38 -12.08 2.04 -16.17
CA LEU A 38 -12.45 2.56 -14.85
C LEU A 38 -12.95 4.02 -14.91
N MET A 39 -12.26 4.88 -15.65
CA MET A 39 -12.66 6.28 -15.84
C MET A 39 -14.02 6.37 -16.53
N GLY A 40 -14.27 5.53 -17.53
CA GLY A 40 -15.57 5.41 -18.21
C GLY A 40 -16.70 5.02 -17.25
N ALA A 41 -16.44 4.12 -16.32
CA ALA A 41 -17.44 3.65 -15.36
C ALA A 41 -17.68 4.61 -14.17
N ILE A 42 -16.73 5.50 -13.88
CA ILE A 42 -16.85 6.51 -12.80
C ILE A 42 -17.45 7.82 -13.33
N LEU A 43 -16.99 8.30 -14.49
CA LEU A 43 -17.37 9.59 -15.06
C LEU A 43 -18.65 9.50 -15.91
N VAL A 44 -19.64 8.75 -15.42
CA VAL A 44 -20.97 8.59 -16.03
C VAL A 44 -21.90 9.71 -15.56
N VAL A 45 -22.75 10.20 -16.47
CA VAL A 45 -23.75 11.25 -16.21
C VAL A 45 -24.84 10.76 -15.26
N ASP A 46 -25.40 9.57 -15.52
CA ASP A 46 -26.38 8.94 -14.64
C ASP A 46 -25.67 8.38 -13.38
N ALA A 47 -26.22 8.68 -12.22
CA ALA A 47 -25.71 8.20 -10.94
C ALA A 47 -26.02 6.70 -10.71
N ASN A 48 -27.06 6.15 -11.33
CA ASN A 48 -27.43 4.74 -11.19
C ASN A 48 -26.49 3.83 -11.98
N ASP A 49 -26.03 4.29 -13.13
CA ASP A 49 -25.06 3.58 -13.98
C ASP A 49 -23.62 3.75 -13.48
N ARG A 50 -23.38 4.72 -12.59
CA ARG A 50 -22.07 4.97 -12.01
C ARG A 50 -21.62 3.81 -11.15
N MET A 51 -20.40 3.35 -11.41
CA MET A 51 -19.79 2.27 -10.64
C MET A 51 -19.70 2.65 -9.14
N ARG A 52 -20.20 1.75 -8.29
CA ARG A 52 -20.12 1.92 -6.83
C ARG A 52 -18.70 1.72 -6.30
N VAL A 53 -18.42 2.32 -5.14
CA VAL A 53 -17.09 2.30 -4.51
C VAL A 53 -16.61 0.88 -4.23
N GLU A 54 -17.51 -0.03 -3.88
CA GLU A 54 -17.18 -1.42 -3.62
C GLU A 54 -16.66 -2.10 -4.88
N HIS A 55 -17.28 -1.84 -6.04
CA HIS A 55 -16.82 -2.39 -7.32
C HIS A 55 -15.52 -1.72 -7.80
N ILE A 56 -15.37 -0.41 -7.60
CA ILE A 56 -14.12 0.31 -7.91
C ILE A 56 -12.93 -0.35 -7.20
N ARG A 57 -13.08 -0.70 -5.92
CA ARG A 57 -12.01 -1.35 -5.13
C ARG A 57 -11.55 -2.69 -5.72
N HIS A 58 -12.41 -3.38 -6.45
CA HIS A 58 -12.11 -4.69 -7.06
C HIS A 58 -11.78 -4.57 -8.55
N HIS A 59 -11.71 -3.36 -9.09
CA HIS A 59 -11.42 -3.14 -10.50
C HIS A 59 -9.99 -3.57 -10.85
N THR A 60 -9.82 -4.19 -12.02
CA THR A 60 -8.53 -4.73 -12.50
C THR A 60 -7.41 -3.68 -12.48
N TRP A 61 -7.73 -2.41 -12.79
CA TRP A 61 -6.75 -1.32 -12.74
C TRP A 61 -6.17 -1.07 -11.33
N LEU A 62 -6.96 -1.27 -10.27
CA LEU A 62 -6.48 -1.13 -8.89
C LEU A 62 -5.69 -2.36 -8.43
N GLY A 63 -5.95 -3.53 -9.03
CA GLY A 63 -5.22 -4.77 -8.78
C GLY A 63 -5.55 -5.43 -7.43
N MET A 64 -5.61 -6.76 -7.41
CA MET A 64 -5.81 -7.54 -6.17
C MET A 64 -4.65 -7.36 -5.17
N GLU A 65 -3.43 -7.12 -5.66
CA GLU A 65 -2.23 -6.97 -4.83
C GLU A 65 -2.26 -5.70 -3.97
N ASN A 66 -2.92 -4.63 -4.41
CA ASN A 66 -3.07 -3.40 -3.63
C ASN A 66 -4.21 -3.45 -2.59
N GLN A 67 -5.12 -4.43 -2.68
CA GLN A 67 -6.24 -4.53 -1.73
C GLN A 67 -5.79 -4.89 -0.31
N HIS A 68 -4.70 -5.65 -0.16
CA HIS A 68 -4.10 -5.96 1.14
C HIS A 68 -3.53 -4.71 1.83
N VAL A 69 -3.05 -3.73 1.04
CA VAL A 69 -2.51 -2.48 1.59
C VAL A 69 -3.66 -1.55 2.03
N LEU A 70 -4.76 -1.51 1.27
CA LEU A 70 -5.91 -0.64 1.58
C LEU A 70 -6.78 -1.14 2.74
N SER A 71 -6.83 -2.45 2.99
CA SER A 71 -7.62 -3.03 4.09
C SER A 71 -6.96 -2.89 5.46
N TYR A 72 -5.62 -2.77 5.52
CA TYR A 72 -4.88 -2.74 6.78
C TYR A 72 -4.65 -1.32 7.34
N GLU A 73 -4.62 -0.30 6.48
CA GLU A 73 -4.30 1.09 6.87
C GLU A 73 -5.45 1.79 7.64
N ILE A 74 -6.65 1.20 7.70
CA ILE A 74 -7.80 1.76 8.45
C ILE A 74 -8.32 0.75 9.47
N SER A 75 -7.44 0.11 10.24
CA SER A 75 -7.89 -0.36 11.54
C SER A 75 -8.09 0.87 12.42
N SER A 76 -9.29 1.47 12.34
CA SER A 76 -9.75 2.65 13.10
C SER A 76 -9.80 2.41 14.62
N SER A 77 -9.47 1.19 15.05
CA SER A 77 -9.41 0.81 16.44
C SER A 77 -8.30 1.56 17.16
N LEU A 78 -8.68 2.27 18.23
CA LEU A 78 -7.72 2.78 19.22
C LEU A 78 -7.03 1.65 19.96
N PHE A 79 -7.51 0.41 19.89
CA PHE A 79 -6.93 -0.72 20.63
C PHE A 79 -5.79 -1.39 19.87
N VAL A 80 -4.68 -1.59 20.57
CA VAL A 80 -3.59 -2.47 20.17
C VAL A 80 -3.91 -3.88 20.66
N ALA A 81 -4.17 -4.81 19.73
CA ALA A 81 -4.46 -6.20 20.07
C ALA A 81 -3.24 -6.96 20.63
N ASN A 82 -2.03 -6.52 20.28
CA ASN A 82 -0.78 -7.11 20.74
C ASN A 82 -0.40 -6.54 22.12
N ALA A 83 -0.45 -7.38 23.16
CA ALA A 83 -0.16 -6.98 24.54
C ALA A 83 1.30 -6.52 24.75
N ALA A 84 2.27 -7.12 24.07
CA ALA A 84 3.67 -6.71 24.17
C ALA A 84 3.86 -5.30 23.60
N LEU A 85 3.33 -5.06 22.39
CA LEU A 85 3.38 -3.75 21.76
C LEU A 85 2.61 -2.69 22.58
N HIS A 86 1.46 -3.06 23.16
CA HIS A 86 0.73 -2.19 24.08
C HIS A 86 1.61 -1.74 25.25
N SER A 87 2.32 -2.67 25.89
CA SER A 87 3.20 -2.36 27.02
C SER A 87 4.40 -1.47 26.65
N GLU A 88 4.97 -1.67 25.46
CA GLU A 88 6.07 -0.84 24.94
C GLU A 88 5.62 0.61 24.67
N ILE A 89 4.44 0.78 24.08
CA ILE A 89 3.87 2.12 23.83
C ILE A 89 3.61 2.84 25.16
N LEU A 90 3.07 2.13 26.17
CA LEU A 90 2.87 2.70 27.50
C LEU A 90 4.21 3.08 28.17
N ALA A 91 5.25 2.25 28.03
CA ALA A 91 6.61 2.55 28.49
C ALA A 91 7.14 3.86 27.90
N GLU A 92 6.94 4.04 26.60
CA GLU A 92 7.37 5.23 25.89
C GLU A 92 6.56 6.48 26.29
N MET A 93 5.25 6.35 26.44
CA MET A 93 4.39 7.45 26.88
C MET A 93 4.76 7.97 28.27
N ASP A 94 5.19 7.10 29.18
CA ASP A 94 5.72 7.51 30.49
C ASP A 94 7.00 8.33 30.36
N GLY A 95 7.89 7.96 29.43
CA GLY A 95 9.11 8.71 29.14
C GLY A 95 8.84 10.14 28.71
N TYR A 96 7.67 10.39 28.10
CA TYR A 96 7.20 11.72 27.71
C TYR A 96 6.35 12.42 28.79
N GLY A 97 6.14 11.79 29.95
CA GLY A 97 5.37 12.36 31.07
C GLY A 97 3.85 12.32 30.86
N LEU A 98 3.32 11.45 29.99
CA LEU A 98 1.90 11.30 29.75
C LEU A 98 1.26 10.37 30.80
N ASN A 99 0.12 10.77 31.38
CA ASN A 99 -0.51 10.03 32.47
C ASN A 99 -1.22 8.75 31.97
N ARG A 100 -0.70 7.58 32.37
CA ARG A 100 -1.27 6.27 32.04
C ARG A 100 -2.64 5.98 32.64
N MET A 101 -2.94 6.52 33.83
CA MET A 101 -4.17 6.17 34.55
C MET A 101 -5.40 6.65 33.79
N GLN A 102 -5.35 7.87 33.25
CA GLN A 102 -6.43 8.43 32.43
C GLN A 102 -6.56 7.74 31.07
N LEU A 103 -5.44 7.28 30.50
CA LEU A 103 -5.43 6.63 29.19
C LEU A 103 -6.24 5.33 29.17
N HIS A 104 -6.22 4.52 30.24
CA HIS A 104 -7.01 3.29 30.27
C HIS A 104 -8.52 3.57 30.21
N ASP A 105 -8.98 4.57 30.95
CA ASP A 105 -10.38 5.02 30.94
C ASP A 105 -10.76 5.65 29.59
N ASP A 106 -9.85 6.44 29.01
CA ASP A 106 -10.04 7.07 27.70
C ASP A 106 -10.11 6.05 26.55
N LEU A 107 -9.24 5.03 26.60
CA LEU A 107 -9.26 3.92 25.63
C LEU A 107 -10.54 3.09 25.78
N ALA A 108 -10.95 2.78 27.02
CA ALA A 108 -12.19 2.03 27.30
C ALA A 108 -13.44 2.78 26.84
N SER A 109 -13.46 4.11 27.04
CA SER A 109 -14.56 4.99 26.63
C SER A 109 -14.51 5.40 25.15
N LYS A 110 -13.46 5.01 24.42
CA LYS A 110 -13.21 5.39 23.01
C LYS A 110 -13.21 6.90 22.79
N THR A 111 -12.71 7.66 23.75
CA THR A 111 -12.60 9.12 23.63
C THR A 111 -11.41 9.48 22.74
N TYR A 112 -11.58 10.52 21.93
CA TYR A 112 -10.53 11.05 21.08
C TYR A 112 -9.98 12.31 21.72
N ASN A 113 -8.87 12.16 22.44
CA ASN A 113 -8.20 13.25 23.14
C ASN A 113 -6.70 13.22 22.84
N ALA A 114 -5.94 14.10 23.48
CA ALA A 114 -4.49 14.16 23.28
C ALA A 114 -3.82 12.82 23.63
N ALA A 115 -4.17 12.19 24.75
CA ALA A 115 -3.57 10.94 25.21
C ALA A 115 -3.85 9.77 24.25
N THR A 116 -5.10 9.59 23.80
CA THR A 116 -5.45 8.53 22.83
C THR A 116 -4.88 8.81 21.45
N THR A 117 -4.71 10.09 21.08
CA THR A 117 -4.00 10.50 19.86
C THR A 117 -2.52 10.13 19.93
N TRP A 118 -1.81 10.47 21.01
CA TRP A 118 -0.41 10.09 21.22
C TRP A 118 -0.24 8.57 21.19
N TYR A 119 -1.08 7.85 21.92
CA TYR A 119 -1.10 6.39 21.92
C TYR A 119 -1.25 5.81 20.51
N ARG A 120 -2.19 6.36 19.72
CA ARG A 120 -2.43 5.93 18.34
C ARG A 120 -1.26 6.25 17.41
N LEU A 121 -0.65 7.43 17.54
CA LEU A 121 0.50 7.83 16.72
C LEU A 121 1.72 6.94 16.99
N LEU A 122 1.99 6.63 18.26
CA LEU A 122 3.05 5.71 18.64
C LEU A 122 2.79 4.30 18.10
N HIS A 123 1.55 3.81 18.23
CA HIS A 123 1.14 2.54 17.63
C HIS A 123 1.40 2.50 16.12
N LEU A 124 0.97 3.52 15.37
CA LEU A 124 1.19 3.60 13.92
C LEU A 124 2.68 3.65 13.55
N ARG A 125 3.50 4.36 14.33
CA ARG A 125 4.94 4.44 14.11
C ARG A 125 5.61 3.08 14.29
N HIS A 126 5.25 2.33 15.32
CA HIS A 126 5.75 0.97 15.55
C HIS A 126 5.33 0.02 14.42
N LEU A 127 4.06 0.02 14.01
CA LEU A 127 3.59 -0.79 12.87
C LEU A 127 4.37 -0.49 11.58
N LYS A 128 4.61 0.78 11.28
CA LYS A 128 5.38 1.19 10.11
C LYS A 128 6.84 0.69 10.18
N SER A 129 7.46 0.78 11.36
CA SER A 129 8.83 0.30 11.60
C SER A 129 8.93 -1.22 11.43
N THR A 130 8.02 -1.98 12.07
CA THR A 130 7.98 -3.44 11.95
C THR A 130 7.78 -3.87 10.50
N LYS A 131 6.88 -3.21 9.77
CA LYS A 131 6.66 -3.48 8.33
C LYS A 131 7.93 -3.25 7.51
N ALA A 132 8.63 -2.14 7.75
CA ALA A 132 9.90 -1.86 7.07
C ALA A 132 10.96 -2.92 7.36
N ALA A 133 11.05 -3.39 8.61
CA ALA A 133 11.97 -4.45 9.00
C ALA A 133 11.64 -5.80 8.32
N LEU A 134 10.36 -6.19 8.29
CA LEU A 134 9.90 -7.41 7.63
C LEU A 134 10.16 -7.38 6.12
N LEU A 135 9.89 -6.24 5.46
CA LEU A 135 10.15 -6.07 4.03
C LEU A 135 11.65 -6.18 3.72
N LYS A 136 12.49 -5.55 4.55
CA LYS A 136 13.95 -5.67 4.41
C LYS A 136 14.41 -7.12 4.56
N GLN A 137 13.95 -7.81 5.61
CA GLN A 137 14.30 -9.21 5.83
C GLN A 137 13.86 -10.12 4.67
N SER A 138 12.68 -9.89 4.12
CA SER A 138 12.20 -10.63 2.94
C SER A 138 13.08 -10.38 1.72
N ASN A 139 13.50 -9.14 1.49
CA ASN A 139 14.34 -8.80 0.35
C ASN A 139 15.76 -9.38 0.49
N ASP A 140 16.35 -9.29 1.68
CA ASP A 140 17.66 -9.87 2.00
C ASP A 140 17.63 -11.41 1.82
N PHE A 141 16.52 -12.07 2.18
CA PHE A 141 16.35 -13.51 1.98
C PHE A 141 16.29 -13.90 0.50
N LEU A 142 15.56 -13.14 -0.32
CA LEU A 142 15.48 -13.38 -1.76
C LEU A 142 16.84 -13.21 -2.44
N GLU A 143 17.56 -12.16 -2.09
CA GLU A 143 18.92 -11.92 -2.60
C GLU A 143 19.89 -13.04 -2.18
N MET A 144 19.78 -13.53 -0.94
CA MET A 144 20.56 -14.67 -0.46
C MET A 144 20.24 -15.95 -1.25
N ALA A 145 18.97 -16.21 -1.56
CA ALA A 145 18.55 -17.37 -2.33
C ALA A 145 19.04 -17.33 -3.79
N GLU A 146 19.00 -16.14 -4.41
CA GLU A 146 19.51 -15.93 -5.76
C GLU A 146 21.03 -16.12 -5.82
N ASN A 147 21.76 -15.54 -4.87
CA ASN A 147 23.20 -15.74 -4.73
C ASN A 147 23.58 -17.21 -4.50
N PHE A 148 22.79 -17.93 -3.70
CA PHE A 148 23.00 -19.36 -3.49
C PHE A 148 22.79 -20.17 -4.77
N LYS A 149 21.74 -19.86 -5.54
CA LYS A 149 21.46 -20.51 -6.84
C LYS A 149 22.59 -20.26 -7.84
N LEU A 150 23.04 -19.02 -7.96
CA LEU A 150 24.14 -18.63 -8.84
C LEU A 150 25.44 -19.36 -8.47
N LYS A 151 25.73 -19.47 -7.17
CA LYS A 151 26.90 -20.17 -6.66
C LYS A 151 26.88 -21.67 -7.01
N ALA A 152 25.74 -22.33 -6.84
CA ALA A 152 25.58 -23.74 -7.21
C ALA A 152 25.77 -23.97 -8.73
N GLU A 153 25.29 -23.04 -9.55
CA GLU A 153 25.46 -23.10 -11.01
C GLU A 153 26.91 -22.90 -11.44
N ILE A 154 27.64 -21.98 -10.79
CA ILE A 154 29.09 -21.80 -11.00
C ILE A 154 29.86 -23.06 -10.62
N GLU A 155 29.57 -23.67 -9.47
CA GLU A 155 30.23 -24.93 -9.04
C GLU A 155 29.97 -26.08 -10.03
N LEU A 156 28.76 -26.17 -10.58
CA LEU A 156 28.43 -27.16 -11.61
C LEU A 156 29.21 -26.92 -12.91
N LEU A 157 29.34 -25.66 -13.35
CA LEU A 157 30.10 -25.31 -14.54
C LEU A 157 31.60 -25.57 -14.36
N GLN A 158 32.15 -25.26 -13.19
CA GLN A 158 33.55 -25.56 -12.86
C GLN A 158 33.81 -27.08 -12.84
N SER A 159 32.90 -27.88 -12.31
CA SER A 159 32.99 -29.34 -12.33
C SER A 159 32.97 -29.91 -13.75
N LYS A 160 32.08 -29.39 -14.62
CA LYS A 160 32.02 -29.79 -16.04
C LYS A 160 33.30 -29.41 -16.80
N LEU A 161 33.86 -28.24 -16.54
CA LEU A 161 35.11 -27.80 -17.17
C LEU A 161 36.29 -28.71 -16.80
N GLY A 162 36.43 -29.07 -15.52
CA GLY A 162 37.48 -29.99 -15.05
C GLY A 162 37.37 -31.40 -15.64
N GLN A 163 36.15 -31.88 -15.92
CA GLN A 163 35.94 -33.16 -16.61
C GLN A 163 36.36 -33.12 -18.08
N LEU A 164 36.16 -31.98 -18.76
CA LEU A 164 36.57 -31.78 -20.14
C LEU A 164 38.10 -31.68 -20.28
N GLU A 165 38.76 -30.98 -19.36
CA GLU A 165 40.22 -30.87 -19.34
C GLU A 165 40.91 -32.23 -19.10
N GLY A 166 40.32 -33.09 -18.25
CA GLY A 166 40.80 -34.46 -18.02
C GLY A 166 40.63 -35.41 -19.21
N LEU A 167 39.73 -35.11 -20.16
CA LEU A 167 39.54 -35.88 -21.39
C LEU A 167 40.52 -35.47 -22.51
N THR A 168 41.12 -34.27 -22.42
CA THR A 168 42.07 -33.76 -23.42
C THR A 168 43.54 -34.12 -23.14
N LEU A 169 43.84 -34.79 -22.02
CA LEU A 169 45.19 -35.15 -21.58
C LEU A 169 45.51 -36.66 -21.68
N ASN A 170 44.70 -37.44 -22.41
CA ASN A 170 44.99 -38.83 -22.79
C ASN A 170 45.18 -38.97 -24.31
#